data_AF-A0A6A4U8L0-F1
#
_entry.id   AF-A0A6A4U8L0-F1
#
_cell.length_a   1.000
_cell.length_b   1.000
_cell.length_c   1.000
_cell.angle_alpha   90.00
_cell.angle_beta   90.00
_cell.angle_gamma   90.00
#
_symmetry.space_group_name_H-M   'P 1'
#
loop_
_entity.id
_entity.type
_entity.pdbx_description
1 polymer ?
#
loop_
_entity_poly.entity_id
_entity_poly.type
_entity_poly.pdbx_seq_one_letter_code
_entity_poly.pdbx_strand_id
1 'polypeptide(L)'
;MIKPYQRVTLSYLFFGIAWIFFSDRVLETFVVSATALTTLQTYKGWFFIAATSVMLYFLTRRMWNKIVEREIEKEAVFISTMRAVQHILNNFLNKMLFFKLVAEEKQALHEEIVAHYDSVINETSKQIKRLSSIKVISPEEIEKAAYDKEPT
;
A
#
# COMPACT_ATOMS: atom_id res chain seq x y z
N MET A 1 -4.86 -18.51 7.14
CA MET A 1 -4.98 -17.11 7.65
C MET A 1 -6.39 -16.61 7.43
N ILE A 2 -7.04 -16.09 8.47
CA ILE A 2 -8.38 -15.46 8.34
C ILE A 2 -8.20 -14.08 7.70
N LYS A 3 -8.87 -13.84 6.57
CA LYS A 3 -8.83 -12.53 5.90
C LYS A 3 -9.62 -11.49 6.70
N PRO A 4 -9.27 -10.20 6.63
CA PRO A 4 -9.89 -9.18 7.46
C PRO A 4 -11.43 -9.12 7.36
N TYR A 5 -11.98 -9.28 6.15
CA TYR A 5 -13.43 -9.32 5.94
C TYR A 5 -14.10 -10.52 6.63
N GLN A 6 -13.44 -11.69 6.66
CA GLN A 6 -13.98 -12.88 7.33
C GLN A 6 -14.10 -12.66 8.84
N ARG A 7 -13.16 -11.92 9.44
CA ARG A 7 -13.22 -11.57 10.86
C ARG A 7 -14.45 -10.72 11.16
N VAL A 8 -14.76 -9.74 10.31
CA VAL A 8 -15.96 -8.89 10.46
C VAL A 8 -17.23 -9.72 10.34
N THR A 9 -17.34 -10.55 9.30
CA THR A 9 -18.50 -11.41 9.07
C THR A 9 -18.73 -12.39 10.20
N LEU A 10 -17.67 -13.05 10.70
CA LEU A 10 -17.78 -14.01 11.81
C LEU A 10 -18.14 -13.33 13.14
N SER A 11 -17.56 -12.16 13.44
CA SER A 11 -17.95 -11.37 14.61
C SER A 11 -19.41 -10.95 14.56
N TYR A 12 -19.88 -10.48 13.40
CA TYR A 12 -21.29 -10.11 13.21
C TYR A 12 -22.22 -11.33 13.34
N LEU A 13 -21.87 -12.46 12.72
CA LEU A 13 -22.65 -13.69 12.80
C LEU A 13 -22.77 -14.19 14.24
N PHE A 14 -21.65 -14.29 14.96
CA PHE A 14 -21.65 -14.76 16.34
C PHE A 14 -22.43 -13.81 17.27
N PHE A 15 -22.19 -12.50 17.14
CA PHE A 15 -22.90 -11.51 17.95
C PHE A 15 -24.39 -11.49 17.63
N GLY A 16 -24.77 -11.62 16.36
CA GLY A 16 -26.16 -11.72 15.92
C GLY A 16 -26.88 -12.94 16.48
N ILE A 17 -26.29 -14.13 16.37
CA ILE A 17 -26.85 -15.37 16.93
C ILE A 17 -27.00 -15.26 18.44
N ALA A 18 -25.95 -14.82 19.14
CA ALA A 18 -25.99 -14.65 20.59
C ALA A 18 -27.06 -13.64 21.00
N TRP A 19 -27.14 -12.50 20.31
CA TRP A 19 -28.13 -11.47 20.57
C TRP A 19 -29.55 -11.99 20.41
N ILE A 20 -29.86 -12.68 19.31
CA ILE A 20 -31.20 -13.24 19.07
C ILE A 20 -31.57 -14.17 20.23
N PHE A 21 -30.72 -15.16 20.51
CA PHE A 21 -30.97 -16.18 21.54
C PHE A 21 -31.18 -15.58 22.94
N PHE A 22 -30.24 -14.75 23.41
CA PHE A 22 -30.32 -14.18 24.77
C PHE A 22 -31.43 -13.15 24.88
N SER A 23 -31.59 -12.29 23.88
CA SER A 23 -32.57 -11.23 23.96
C SER A 23 -34.00 -11.74 23.84
N ASP A 24 -34.27 -12.83 23.11
CA ASP A 24 -35.60 -13.47 23.09
C ASP A 24 -35.95 -14.03 24.47
N ARG A 25 -35.00 -14.72 25.12
CA ARG A 25 -35.20 -15.29 26.47
C ARG A 25 -35.46 -14.23 27.52
N VAL A 26 -34.76 -13.10 27.46
CA VAL A 26 -35.03 -11.96 28.35
C VAL A 26 -36.45 -11.44 28.10
N LEU A 27 -36.82 -11.22 26.84
CA LEU A 27 -38.11 -10.63 26.49
C LEU A 27 -39.31 -11.51 26.91
N GLU A 28 -39.18 -12.83 26.83
CA GLU A 28 -40.18 -13.80 27.31
C GLU A 28 -40.43 -13.73 28.82
N THR A 29 -39.42 -13.36 29.63
CA THR A 29 -39.56 -13.29 31.09
C THR A 29 -40.26 -12.03 31.60
N PHE A 30 -40.33 -10.95 30.81
CA PHE A 30 -40.84 -9.66 31.26
C PHE A 30 -42.24 -9.31 30.72
N VAL A 31 -42.78 -10.07 29.76
CA VAL A 31 -43.97 -9.65 29.01
C VAL A 31 -45.19 -10.49 29.34
N VAL A 32 -46.26 -9.82 29.81
CA VAL A 32 -47.55 -10.44 30.20
C VAL A 32 -48.67 -10.12 29.21
N SER A 33 -48.54 -9.08 28.37
CA SER A 33 -49.56 -8.62 27.41
C SER A 33 -49.02 -8.50 25.97
N ALA A 34 -49.87 -8.81 24.98
CA ALA A 34 -49.51 -8.79 23.57
C ALA A 34 -49.11 -7.40 23.05
N THR A 35 -49.70 -6.33 23.59
CA THR A 35 -49.35 -4.94 23.21
C THR A 35 -47.98 -4.51 23.74
N ALA A 36 -47.60 -4.93 24.95
CA ALA A 36 -46.26 -4.68 25.49
C ALA A 36 -45.17 -5.44 24.71
N LEU A 37 -45.50 -6.65 24.21
CA LEU A 37 -44.59 -7.47 23.41
C LEU A 37 -44.12 -6.76 22.13
N THR A 38 -45.06 -6.20 21.37
CA THR A 38 -44.79 -5.55 20.07
C THR A 38 -43.90 -4.32 20.22
N THR A 39 -44.16 -3.49 21.23
CA THR A 39 -43.36 -2.30 21.53
C THR A 39 -41.94 -2.68 21.94
N LEU A 40 -41.79 -3.67 22.82
CA LEU A 40 -40.49 -4.11 23.32
C LEU A 40 -39.66 -4.80 22.23
N GLN A 41 -40.29 -5.53 21.32
CA GLN A 41 -39.63 -6.09 20.12
C GLN A 41 -39.07 -4.98 19.21
N THR A 42 -39.79 -3.87 19.04
CA THR A 42 -39.32 -2.73 18.23
C THR A 42 -38.08 -2.09 18.86
N TYR A 43 -38.11 -1.81 20.17
CA TYR A 43 -36.95 -1.28 20.89
C TYR A 43 -35.76 -2.23 20.89
N LYS A 44 -36.00 -3.55 21.00
CA LYS A 44 -34.96 -4.57 20.85
C LYS A 44 -34.29 -4.51 19.48
N GLY A 45 -35.09 -4.40 18.41
CA GLY A 45 -34.58 -4.25 17.04
C GLY A 45 -33.72 -3.00 16.87
N TRP A 46 -34.18 -1.85 17.39
CA TRP A 46 -33.41 -0.60 17.36
C TRP A 46 -32.12 -0.70 18.15
N PHE A 47 -32.16 -1.30 19.35
CA PHE A 47 -30.95 -1.53 20.14
C PHE A 47 -29.96 -2.43 19.40
N PHE A 48 -30.43 -3.50 18.76
CA PHE A 48 -29.58 -4.38 17.96
C PHE A 48 -28.90 -3.61 16.82
N ILE A 49 -29.64 -2.84 16.04
CA ILE A 49 -29.10 -2.05 14.94
C ILE A 49 -28.07 -1.03 15.47
N ALA A 50 -28.36 -0.33 16.56
CA ALA A 50 -27.43 0.63 17.16
C ALA A 50 -26.14 -0.06 17.65
N ALA A 51 -26.26 -1.13 18.43
CA ALA A 51 -25.12 -1.87 18.98
C ALA A 51 -24.26 -2.50 17.87
N THR A 52 -24.89 -3.13 16.87
CA THR A 52 -24.17 -3.74 15.74
C THR A 52 -23.53 -2.68 14.84
N SER A 53 -24.16 -1.53 14.63
CA SER A 53 -23.56 -0.43 13.87
C SER A 53 -22.30 0.10 14.56
N VAL A 54 -22.34 0.29 15.88
CA VAL A 54 -21.17 0.71 16.68
C VAL A 54 -20.07 -0.34 16.60
N MET A 55 -20.41 -1.62 16.80
CA MET A 55 -19.44 -2.72 16.69
C MET A 55 -18.77 -2.76 15.32
N LEU A 56 -19.57 -2.72 14.24
CA LEU A 56 -19.08 -2.74 12.87
C LEU A 56 -18.20 -1.54 12.57
N TYR A 57 -18.59 -0.33 13.00
CA TYR A 57 -17.80 0.88 12.83
C TYR A 57 -16.39 0.75 13.44
N PHE A 58 -16.27 0.26 14.68
CA PHE A 58 -14.95 0.08 15.30
C PHE A 58 -14.12 -0.99 14.59
N LEU A 59 -14.75 -2.07 14.16
CA LEU A 59 -14.07 -3.18 13.52
C LEU A 59 -13.56 -2.78 12.12
N THR A 60 -14.38 -2.08 11.33
CA THR A 60 -13.99 -1.55 10.01
C THR A 60 -12.96 -0.43 10.13
N ARG A 61 -13.10 0.48 11.10
CA ARG A 61 -12.09 1.53 11.36
C ARG A 61 -10.72 0.95 11.68
N ARG A 62 -10.66 -0.08 12.53
CA ARG A 62 -9.39 -0.78 12.83
C ARG A 62 -8.80 -1.44 11.57
N MET A 63 -9.66 -2.00 10.73
CA MET A 63 -9.25 -2.63 9.47
C MET A 63 -8.69 -1.61 8.48
N TRP A 64 -9.36 -0.46 8.36
CA TRP A 64 -8.96 0.65 7.53
C TRP A 64 -7.59 1.21 7.93
N ASN A 65 -7.38 1.46 9.22
CA ASN A 65 -6.09 1.95 9.72
C ASN A 65 -4.93 1.00 9.34
N LYS A 66 -5.15 -0.32 9.42
CA LYS A 66 -4.15 -1.31 8.98
C LYS A 66 -3.88 -1.28 7.48
N ILE A 67 -4.89 -0.95 6.67
CA ILE A 67 -4.69 -0.80 5.22
C ILE A 67 -3.84 0.45 4.97
N VAL A 68 -4.18 1.58 5.61
CA VAL A 68 -3.41 2.82 5.49
C VAL A 68 -1.97 2.65 5.95
N GLU A 69 -1.74 2.01 7.10
CA GLU A 69 -0.40 1.67 7.59
C GLU A 69 0.40 0.87 6.55
N ARG A 70 -0.23 -0.13 5.91
CA ARG A 70 0.43 -0.92 4.86
C ARG A 70 0.74 -0.11 3.60
N GLU A 71 -0.13 0.81 3.20
CA GLU A 71 0.14 1.68 2.06
C GLU A 71 1.32 2.62 2.35
N ILE A 72 1.38 3.20 3.55
CA ILE A 72 2.51 4.02 3.99
C ILE A 72 3.80 3.19 4.05
N GLU A 73 3.74 1.96 4.57
CA GLU A 73 4.89 1.06 4.64
C GLU A 73 5.41 0.70 3.25
N LYS A 74 4.52 0.39 2.29
CA LYS A 74 4.91 0.13 0.89
C LYS A 74 5.63 1.33 0.27
N GLU A 75 5.11 2.54 0.48
CA GLU A 75 5.73 3.77 0.00
C GLU A 75 7.12 3.97 0.62
N ALA A 76 7.25 3.77 1.93
CA ALA A 76 8.53 3.86 2.64
C ALA A 76 9.57 2.84 2.15
N VAL A 77 9.15 1.59 1.92
CA VAL A 77 10.01 0.52 1.37
C VAL A 77 10.45 0.86 -0.05
N PHE A 78 9.53 1.34 -0.90
CA PHE A 78 9.86 1.76 -2.26
C PHE A 78 10.89 2.89 -2.26
N ILE A 79 10.64 3.96 -1.51
CA ILE A 79 11.56 5.11 -1.43
C ILE A 79 12.94 4.66 -0.94
N SER A 80 13.00 3.80 0.08
CA SER A 80 14.26 3.27 0.60
C SER A 80 15.01 2.43 -0.44
N THR A 81 14.28 1.61 -1.20
CA THR A 81 14.83 0.83 -2.31
C THR A 81 15.36 1.73 -3.42
N MET A 82 14.61 2.76 -3.80
CA MET A 82 15.00 3.73 -4.83
C MET A 82 16.26 4.50 -4.46
N ARG A 83 16.40 4.94 -3.21
CA ARG A 83 17.64 5.56 -2.74
C ARG A 83 18.82 4.61 -2.83
N ALA A 84 18.63 3.34 -2.44
CA ALA A 84 19.69 2.33 -2.53
C ALA A 84 20.10 2.09 -3.99
N VAL A 85 19.14 1.96 -4.91
CA VAL A 85 19.39 1.85 -6.35
C VAL A 85 20.18 3.06 -6.87
N GLN A 86 19.76 4.28 -6.51
CA GLN A 86 20.48 5.50 -6.90
C GLN A 86 21.92 5.50 -6.38
N HIS A 87 22.14 5.11 -5.12
CA HIS A 87 23.48 5.00 -4.56
C HIS A 87 24.35 3.96 -5.29
N ILE A 88 23.80 2.77 -5.57
CA ILE A 88 24.52 1.69 -6.27
C ILE A 88 24.89 2.13 -7.69
N LEU A 89 23.94 2.74 -8.41
CA LEU A 89 24.17 3.19 -9.78
C LEU A 89 25.15 4.35 -9.84
N ASN A 90 25.04 5.35 -8.95
CA ASN A 90 26.03 6.43 -8.88
C ASN A 90 27.45 5.89 -8.59
N ASN A 91 27.57 4.92 -7.68
CA ASN A 91 28.84 4.26 -7.40
C ASN A 91 29.37 3.52 -8.65
N PHE A 92 28.50 2.79 -9.35
CA PHE A 92 28.85 2.11 -10.59
C PHE A 92 29.33 3.10 -11.66
N LEU A 93 28.61 4.19 -11.91
CA LEU A 93 29.00 5.21 -12.89
C LEU A 93 30.38 5.82 -12.56
N ASN A 94 30.63 6.11 -11.28
CA ASN A 94 31.94 6.61 -10.84
C ASN A 94 33.07 5.58 -11.08
N LYS A 95 32.82 4.28 -10.84
CA LYS A 95 33.79 3.21 -11.14
C LYS A 95 34.05 3.07 -12.63
N MET A 96 33.02 3.18 -13.45
CA MET A 96 33.17 3.15 -14.90
C MET A 96 34.00 4.36 -15.36
N LEU A 97 33.78 5.55 -14.79
CA LEU A 97 34.61 6.74 -15.11
C LEU A 97 36.09 6.50 -14.80
N PHE A 98 36.39 5.84 -13.66
CA PHE A 98 37.77 5.43 -13.36
C PHE A 98 38.32 4.42 -14.38
N PHE A 99 37.51 3.45 -14.81
CA PHE A 99 37.90 2.51 -15.85
C PHE A 99 38.25 3.23 -17.17
N LYS A 100 37.43 4.22 -17.57
CA LYS A 100 37.70 5.08 -18.72
C LYS A 100 39.07 5.76 -18.60
N LEU A 101 39.34 6.39 -17.46
CA LEU A 101 40.62 7.08 -17.21
C LEU A 101 41.83 6.14 -17.36
N VAL A 102 41.76 4.94 -16.79
CA VAL A 102 42.84 3.95 -16.90
C VAL A 102 43.01 3.46 -18.34
N ALA A 103 41.92 3.23 -19.06
CA ALA A 103 41.98 2.78 -20.44
C ALA A 103 42.54 3.84 -21.39
N GLU A 104 42.22 5.13 -21.16
CA GLU A 104 42.81 6.27 -21.88
C GLU A 104 44.30 6.42 -21.57
N GLU A 105 44.72 6.31 -20.31
CA GLU A 105 46.13 6.35 -19.91
C GLU A 105 46.96 5.27 -20.63
N LYS A 106 46.38 4.08 -20.80
CA LYS A 106 47.01 2.95 -21.51
C LYS A 106 46.89 3.03 -23.03
N GLN A 107 46.30 4.10 -23.59
CA GLN A 107 45.98 4.22 -25.02
C GLN A 107 45.22 3.00 -25.58
N ALA A 108 44.40 2.36 -24.73
CA ALA A 108 43.73 1.11 -25.04
C ALA A 108 42.40 1.30 -25.78
N LEU A 109 41.88 2.54 -25.85
CA LEU A 109 40.61 2.90 -26.47
C LEU A 109 40.81 3.93 -27.57
N HIS A 110 40.12 3.73 -28.69
CA HIS A 110 39.99 4.74 -29.74
C HIS A 110 39.00 5.84 -29.34
N GLU A 111 39.20 7.05 -29.85
CA GLU A 111 38.41 8.25 -29.52
C GLU A 111 36.91 8.08 -29.80
N GLU A 112 36.54 7.30 -30.82
CA GLU A 112 35.14 6.95 -31.11
C GLU A 112 34.49 6.12 -29.98
N ILE A 113 35.22 5.16 -29.41
CA ILE A 113 34.72 4.31 -28.32
C ILE A 113 34.56 5.12 -27.04
N VAL A 114 35.49 6.04 -26.80
CA VAL A 114 35.44 7.00 -25.68
C VAL A 114 34.19 7.89 -25.78
N ALA A 115 33.91 8.42 -26.97
CA ALA A 115 32.71 9.22 -27.20
C ALA A 115 31.42 8.44 -26.97
N HIS A 116 31.36 7.17 -27.43
CA HIS A 116 30.20 6.31 -27.18
C HIS A 116 30.03 5.99 -25.69
N TYR A 117 31.13 5.71 -24.99
CA TYR A 117 31.16 5.49 -23.55
C TYR A 117 30.59 6.70 -22.78
N ASP A 118 31.04 7.91 -23.10
CA ASP A 118 30.55 9.14 -22.44
C ASP A 118 29.06 9.37 -22.70
N SER A 119 28.58 9.08 -23.90
CA SER A 119 27.16 9.13 -24.24
C SER A 119 26.34 8.22 -23.34
N VAL A 120 26.75 6.95 -23.20
CA VAL A 120 26.04 5.95 -22.36
C VAL A 120 26.02 6.35 -20.89
N ILE A 121 27.14 6.82 -20.34
CA ILE A 121 27.22 7.28 -18.94
C ILE A 121 26.30 8.48 -18.70
N ASN A 122 26.31 9.46 -19.61
CA ASN A 122 25.47 10.65 -19.51
C ASN A 122 23.99 10.32 -19.64
N GLU A 123 23.61 9.47 -20.59
CA GLU A 123 22.23 9.01 -20.77
C GLU A 123 21.74 8.27 -19.53
N THR A 124 22.53 7.33 -19.01
CA THR A 124 22.20 6.57 -17.80
C THR A 124 22.04 7.48 -16.58
N SER A 125 22.94 8.45 -16.41
CA SER A 125 22.85 9.45 -15.33
C SER A 125 21.57 10.30 -15.42
N LYS A 126 21.17 10.71 -16.63
CA LYS A 126 19.90 11.41 -16.87
C LYS A 126 18.70 10.53 -16.52
N GLN A 127 18.67 9.26 -16.94
CA GLN A 127 17.59 8.32 -16.63
C GLN A 127 17.43 8.11 -15.12
N ILE A 128 18.53 7.92 -14.38
CA ILE A 128 18.52 7.79 -12.91
C ILE A 128 17.92 9.04 -12.26
N LYS A 129 18.32 10.23 -12.73
CA LYS A 129 17.81 11.49 -12.21
C LYS A 129 16.30 11.64 -12.46
N ARG A 130 15.81 11.30 -13.66
CA ARG A 130 14.38 11.30 -13.99
C ARG A 130 13.61 10.34 -13.07
N LEU A 131 14.10 9.11 -12.93
CA LEU A 131 13.50 8.09 -12.06
C LEU A 131 13.43 8.55 -10.59
N SER A 132 14.46 9.25 -10.09
CA SER A 132 14.46 9.82 -8.73
C SER A 132 13.51 11.01 -8.54
N SER A 133 13.06 11.63 -9.62
CA SER A 133 12.21 12.82 -9.60
C SER A 133 10.71 12.53 -9.71
N ILE A 134 10.32 11.26 -9.85
CA ILE A 134 8.92 10.84 -9.93
C ILE A 134 8.22 11.17 -8.61
N LYS A 135 7.12 11.92 -8.71
CA LYS A 135 6.29 12.32 -7.56
C LYS A 135 5.23 11.28 -7.18
N VAL A 136 4.78 10.47 -8.13
CA VAL A 136 3.71 9.47 -7.94
C VAL A 136 4.23 8.10 -8.34
N ILE A 137 4.23 7.17 -7.39
CA ILE A 137 4.69 5.80 -7.62
C ILE A 137 3.59 5.05 -8.38
N SER A 138 3.66 5.06 -9.72
CA SER A 138 2.79 4.25 -10.58
C SER A 138 3.63 3.49 -11.62
N PRO A 139 3.16 2.31 -12.08
CA PRO A 139 3.83 1.57 -13.14
C PRO A 139 4.06 2.42 -14.39
N GLU A 140 3.06 3.23 -14.78
CA GLU A 140 3.11 4.12 -15.95
C GLU A 140 4.19 5.20 -15.82
N GLU A 141 4.29 5.86 -14.66
CA GLU A 141 5.31 6.90 -14.43
C GLU A 141 6.72 6.30 -14.35
N ILE A 142 6.86 5.09 -13.79
CA ILE A 142 8.13 4.35 -13.75
C ILE A 142 8.55 3.95 -15.17
N GLU A 143 7.63 3.39 -15.96
CA GLU A 143 7.89 2.99 -17.34
C GLU A 143 8.28 4.19 -18.20
N LYS A 144 7.56 5.31 -18.05
CA LYS A 144 7.88 6.55 -18.73
C LYS A 144 9.26 7.08 -18.35
N ALA A 145 9.60 7.11 -17.05
CA ALA A 145 10.91 7.59 -16.62
C ALA A 145 12.06 6.67 -17.06
N ALA A 146 11.81 5.36 -17.18
CA ALA A 146 12.81 4.37 -17.55
C ALA A 146 13.02 4.24 -19.06
N TYR A 147 11.96 4.40 -19.87
CA TYR A 147 11.98 4.06 -21.30
C TYR A 147 11.62 5.20 -22.25
N ASP A 148 11.02 6.30 -21.77
CA ASP A 148 10.61 7.40 -22.65
C ASP A 148 11.85 8.22 -23.03
N LYS A 149 12.25 8.08 -24.30
CA LYS A 149 13.33 8.86 -24.90
C LYS A 149 12.87 10.31 -24.99
N GLU A 150 13.75 11.27 -24.69
CA GLU A 150 13.48 12.68 -25.01
C GLU A 150 13.09 12.76 -26.50
N PRO A 151 12.03 13.50 -26.87
CA PRO A 151 11.73 13.71 -28.28
C PRO A 151 12.95 14.39 -28.90
N THR A 152 13.55 13.71 -29.87
CA THR A 152 14.63 14.19 -30.74
C THR A 152 14.28 15.50 -31.40
#